data_AF-A0A2A5EUC6-F1
#
_entry.id   AF-A0A2A5EUC6-F1
#
_cell.length_a   1.000
_cell.length_b   1.000
_cell.length_c   1.000
_cell.angle_alpha   90.00
_cell.angle_beta   90.00
_cell.angle_gamma   90.00
#
_symmetry.space_group_name_H-M   'P 1'
#
loop_
_entity.id
_entity.type
_entity.pdbx_description
1 polymer ?
#
loop_
_entity_poly.entity_id
_entity_poly.type
_entity_poly.pdbx_seq_one_letter_code
_entity_poly.pdbx_strand_id
1 'polypeptide(L)'
;MRFFISLIVATFALTGAAFADPFANFYGNTVNIEGPAGARSVHINNDGTYTNTLADGTAVSGTWAMDGDNACFATGADTPPYCVPAVARNVGDSWELMAPDGAAETATLVAGM
;
A
#
# COMPACT_ATOMS: atom_id res chain seq x y z
N MET A 1 -2.80 65.14 12.48
CA MET A 1 -3.51 64.09 13.26
C MET A 1 -3.63 62.89 12.33
N ARG A 2 -2.70 61.93 12.39
CA ARG A 2 -2.85 60.63 13.09
C ARG A 2 -4.22 60.00 12.75
N PHE A 3 -4.34 58.88 12.04
CA PHE A 3 -3.75 57.58 12.33
C PHE A 3 -3.76 56.66 11.09
N PHE A 4 -2.71 55.84 11.00
CA PHE A 4 -2.60 54.60 10.21
C PHE A 4 -3.74 53.62 10.55
N ILE A 5 -4.06 52.70 9.64
CA ILE A 5 -4.12 51.24 9.89
C ILE A 5 -4.29 50.54 8.53
N SER A 6 -3.20 49.93 8.07
CA SER A 6 -3.20 48.92 7.02
C SER A 6 -3.76 47.64 7.62
N LEU A 7 -4.88 47.12 7.08
CA LEU A 7 -5.39 45.81 7.44
C LEU A 7 -4.77 44.77 6.50
N ILE A 8 -3.60 44.25 6.86
CA ILE A 8 -3.03 43.05 6.22
C ILE A 8 -3.72 41.85 6.87
N VAL A 9 -4.72 41.29 6.19
CA VAL A 9 -5.25 39.97 6.51
C VAL A 9 -4.26 38.95 5.95
N ALA A 10 -3.37 38.46 6.80
CA ALA A 10 -2.57 37.28 6.49
C ALA A 10 -3.46 36.04 6.63
N THR A 11 -4.07 35.60 5.54
CA THR A 11 -4.65 34.26 5.44
C THR A 11 -3.52 33.25 5.52
N PHE A 12 -3.32 32.68 6.71
CA PHE A 12 -2.53 31.47 6.88
C PHE A 12 -3.21 30.35 6.09
N ALA A 13 -2.69 30.05 4.91
CA ALA A 13 -2.99 28.80 4.24
C ALA A 13 -2.45 27.68 5.15
N LEU A 14 -3.36 26.97 5.82
CA LEU A 14 -3.08 25.68 6.44
C LEU A 14 -2.77 24.71 5.29
N THR A 15 -1.55 24.75 4.78
CA THR A 15 -1.00 23.68 3.95
C THR A 15 -0.74 22.50 4.89
N GLY A 16 -1.80 21.79 5.27
CA GLY A 16 -1.66 20.46 5.82
C GLY A 16 -0.88 19.64 4.80
N ALA A 17 0.29 19.13 5.18
CA ALA A 17 1.02 18.20 4.35
C ALA A 17 0.10 17.00 4.12
N ALA A 18 -0.52 16.93 2.93
CA ALA A 18 -1.16 15.70 2.49
C ALA A 18 -0.03 14.67 2.40
N PHE A 19 0.02 13.74 3.36
CA PHE A 19 0.86 12.57 3.22
C PHE A 19 0.42 11.87 1.92
N ALA A 20 1.34 11.77 0.96
CA ALA A 20 1.07 11.06 -0.26
C ALA A 20 0.77 9.61 0.10
N ASP A 21 -0.34 9.07 -0.41
CA ASP A 21 -0.68 7.67 -0.23
C ASP A 21 0.43 6.79 -0.85
N PRO A 22 1.18 6.03 -0.04
CA PRO A 22 2.26 5.19 -0.56
C PRO A 22 1.74 4.07 -1.47
N PHE A 23 0.46 3.70 -1.37
CA PHE A 23 -0.17 2.67 -2.18
C PHE A 23 -0.82 3.19 -3.47
N ALA A 24 -0.75 4.50 -3.75
CA ALA A 24 -1.40 5.09 -4.93
C ALA A 24 -1.05 4.40 -6.26
N ASN A 25 0.21 3.99 -6.43
CA ASN A 25 0.68 3.28 -7.63
C ASN A 25 0.37 1.78 -7.64
N PHE A 26 -0.10 1.21 -6.53
CA PHE A 26 -0.51 -0.20 -6.49
C PHE A 26 -1.94 -0.36 -7.02
N TYR A 27 -2.78 0.66 -6.88
CA TYR A 27 -4.15 0.63 -7.39
C TYR A 27 -4.17 0.51 -8.91
N GLY A 28 -4.90 -0.49 -9.41
CA GLY A 28 -4.95 -0.81 -10.84
C GLY A 28 -3.69 -1.51 -11.38
N ASN A 29 -2.69 -1.79 -10.53
CA ASN A 29 -1.51 -2.59 -10.85
C ASN A 29 -1.52 -3.88 -10.02
N THR A 30 -0.54 -4.74 -10.27
CA THR A 30 -0.47 -6.07 -9.64
C THR A 30 0.89 -6.28 -9.01
N VAL A 31 0.94 -6.79 -7.80
CA VAL A 31 2.20 -7.26 -7.19
C VAL A 31 2.37 -8.73 -7.54
N ASN A 32 3.33 -9.06 -8.39
CA ASN A 32 3.74 -10.44 -8.61
C ASN A 32 4.77 -10.85 -7.56
N ILE A 33 4.55 -11.95 -6.86
CA ILE A 33 5.42 -12.45 -5.80
C ILE A 33 5.93 -13.83 -6.20
N GLU A 34 7.24 -13.98 -6.28
CA GLU A 34 7.92 -15.23 -6.55
C GLU A 34 8.58 -15.75 -5.27
N GLY A 35 8.29 -17.00 -4.92
CA GLY A 35 8.83 -17.66 -3.74
C GLY A 35 8.92 -19.18 -3.91
N PRO A 36 9.46 -19.89 -2.91
CA PRO A 36 9.58 -21.35 -2.96
C PRO A 36 8.23 -22.09 -3.05
N ALA A 37 7.15 -21.46 -2.62
CA ALA A 37 5.78 -21.97 -2.74
C ALA A 37 5.18 -21.78 -4.16
N GLY A 38 5.88 -21.10 -5.07
CA GLY A 38 5.41 -20.75 -6.40
C GLY A 38 5.13 -19.25 -6.55
N ALA A 39 4.78 -18.85 -7.78
CA ALA A 39 4.41 -17.48 -8.09
C ALA A 39 2.95 -17.21 -7.71
N ARG A 40 2.68 -16.05 -7.11
CA ARG A 40 1.33 -15.57 -6.80
C ARG A 40 1.20 -14.11 -7.16
N SER A 41 -0.03 -13.65 -7.39
CA SER A 41 -0.31 -12.25 -7.68
C SER A 41 -1.23 -11.63 -6.64
N VAL A 42 -0.95 -10.38 -6.25
CA VAL A 42 -1.77 -9.62 -5.31
C VAL A 42 -2.27 -8.36 -5.98
N HIS A 43 -3.59 -8.18 -6.00
CA HIS A 43 -4.25 -6.97 -6.45
C HIS A 43 -4.81 -6.22 -5.25
N ILE A 44 -4.38 -4.97 -5.07
CA ILE A 44 -4.73 -4.15 -3.91
C ILE A 44 -5.69 -3.05 -4.37
N ASN A 45 -6.85 -2.98 -3.74
CA ASN A 45 -7.90 -2.02 -4.07
C ASN A 45 -7.87 -0.84 -3.09
N ASN A 46 -8.19 0.36 -3.58
CA ASN A 46 -8.27 1.58 -2.77
C ASN A 46 -9.45 1.56 -1.76
N ASP A 47 -10.37 0.60 -1.86
CA ASP A 47 -11.49 0.43 -0.92
C ASP A 47 -11.12 -0.37 0.34
N GLY A 48 -9.84 -0.70 0.52
CA GLY A 48 -9.35 -1.49 1.65
C GLY A 48 -9.51 -3.00 1.45
N THR A 49 -9.82 -3.48 0.25
CA THR A 49 -9.83 -4.91 -0.08
C THR A 49 -8.61 -5.29 -0.92
N TYR A 50 -8.28 -6.58 -0.94
CA TYR A 50 -7.29 -7.12 -1.86
C TYR A 50 -7.66 -8.55 -2.27
N THR A 51 -7.11 -8.99 -3.39
CA THR A 51 -7.20 -10.38 -3.87
C THR A 51 -5.80 -10.94 -4.08
N ASN A 52 -5.55 -12.12 -3.55
CA ASN A 52 -4.32 -12.89 -3.73
C ASN A 52 -4.65 -14.13 -4.55
N THR A 53 -4.07 -14.26 -5.75
CA THR A 53 -4.20 -15.43 -6.61
C THR A 53 -2.97 -16.29 -6.47
N LEU A 54 -3.15 -17.48 -5.89
CA LEU A 54 -2.09 -18.45 -5.63
C LEU A 54 -1.61 -19.13 -6.92
N ALA A 55 -0.51 -19.87 -6.82
CA ALA A 55 0.12 -20.55 -7.96
C ALA A 55 -0.79 -21.60 -8.64
N ASP A 56 -1.75 -22.16 -7.90
CA ASP A 56 -2.76 -23.10 -8.41
C ASP A 56 -3.97 -22.40 -9.07
N GLY A 57 -3.97 -21.06 -9.11
CA GLY A 57 -5.06 -20.24 -9.62
C GLY A 57 -6.18 -19.96 -8.60
N THR A 58 -6.08 -20.47 -7.38
CA THR A 58 -7.04 -20.20 -6.31
C THR A 58 -6.95 -18.73 -5.90
N ALA A 59 -8.08 -18.03 -5.91
CA ALA A 59 -8.16 -16.64 -5.45
C ALA A 59 -8.66 -16.58 -3.99
N VAL A 60 -7.91 -15.87 -3.16
CA VAL A 60 -8.24 -15.59 -1.76
C VAL A 60 -8.38 -14.07 -1.59
N SER A 61 -9.52 -13.63 -1.06
CA SER A 61 -9.76 -12.21 -0.80
C SER A 61 -9.58 -11.88 0.68
N GLY A 62 -9.17 -10.64 0.95
CA GLY A 62 -9.00 -10.13 2.30
C GLY A 62 -9.16 -8.62 2.36
N THR A 63 -8.84 -8.05 3.52
CA THR A 63 -8.85 -6.60 3.75
C THR A 63 -7.45 -6.12 4.10
N TRP A 64 -7.14 -4.87 3.77
CA TRP A 64 -5.91 -4.23 4.18
C TRP A 64 -6.20 -2.84 4.74
N ALA A 65 -5.32 -2.38 5.63
CA ALA A 65 -5.37 -1.03 6.18
C ALA A 65 -3.95 -0.55 6.54
N MET A 66 -3.79 0.77 6.58
CA MET A 66 -2.58 1.39 7.11
C MET A 66 -2.59 1.36 8.64
N ASP A 67 -1.49 0.93 9.25
CA ASP A 67 -1.21 1.01 10.68
C ASP A 67 0.15 1.69 10.88
N GLY A 68 0.11 3.00 11.15
CA GLY A 68 1.29 3.87 11.15
C GLY A 68 2.00 3.86 9.79
N ASP A 69 3.26 3.45 9.79
CA ASP A 69 4.10 3.36 8.58
C ASP A 69 4.01 1.98 7.89
N ASN A 70 3.08 1.11 8.31
CA ASN A 70 2.90 -0.22 7.76
C ASN A 70 1.54 -0.37 7.06
N ALA A 71 1.47 -1.26 6.09
CA ALA A 71 0.22 -1.80 5.55
C ALA A 71 0.02 -3.22 6.09
N CYS A 72 -1.14 -3.45 6.72
CA CYS A 72 -1.48 -4.71 7.36
C CYS A 72 -2.59 -5.42 6.59
N PHE A 73 -2.31 -6.64 6.14
CA PHE A 73 -3.18 -7.47 5.31
C PHE A 73 -3.80 -8.59 6.16
N ALA A 74 -5.13 -8.62 6.24
CA ALA A 74 -5.89 -9.61 6.99
C ALA A 74 -6.62 -10.57 6.06
N THR A 75 -6.42 -11.88 6.27
CA THR A 75 -7.14 -12.96 5.59
C THR A 75 -8.06 -13.66 6.59
N GLY A 76 -9.30 -13.17 6.72
CA GLY A 76 -10.27 -13.68 7.70
C GLY A 76 -9.99 -13.22 9.15
N ALA A 77 -10.90 -13.54 10.06
CA ALA A 77 -10.87 -13.04 11.44
C ALA A 77 -9.89 -13.78 12.38
N ASP A 78 -9.60 -15.06 12.10
CA ASP A 78 -8.79 -15.91 12.97
C ASP A 78 -7.29 -15.93 12.61
N THR A 79 -6.90 -15.21 11.55
CA THR A 79 -5.50 -15.13 11.09
C THR A 79 -4.93 -13.77 11.47
N PRO A 80 -3.82 -13.71 12.22
CA PRO A 80 -3.13 -12.46 12.50
C PRO A 80 -2.79 -11.71 11.19
N PRO A 81 -2.97 -10.39 11.13
CA PRO A 81 -2.65 -9.63 9.93
C PRO A 81 -1.15 -9.69 9.64
N TYR A 82 -0.83 -9.80 8.36
CA TYR A 82 0.54 -9.69 7.86
C TYR A 82 0.85 -8.22 7.56
N CYS A 83 1.71 -7.61 8.37
CA CYS A 83 2.08 -6.20 8.23
C CYS A 83 3.44 -6.05 7.55
N VAL A 84 3.51 -5.16 6.56
CA VAL A 84 4.74 -4.81 5.83
C VAL A 84 4.94 -3.30 5.81
N PRO A 85 6.19 -2.80 5.70
CA PRO A 85 6.44 -1.38 5.53
C PRO A 85 5.69 -0.81 4.32
N ALA A 86 4.98 0.29 4.51
CA ALA A 86 4.23 0.98 3.46
C ALA A 86 5.17 1.87 2.63
N VAL A 87 5.90 1.26 1.70
CA VAL A 87 6.85 1.94 0.84
C VAL A 87 6.24 2.15 -0.54
N ALA A 88 6.25 3.40 -1.02
CA ALA A 88 5.83 3.71 -2.38
C ALA A 88 6.70 2.97 -3.41
N ARG A 89 6.06 2.39 -4.42
CA ARG A 89 6.69 1.65 -5.52
C ARG A 89 6.18 2.15 -6.86
N ASN A 90 6.95 1.96 -7.90
CA ASN A 90 6.58 2.19 -9.29
C ASN A 90 6.51 0.86 -10.03
N VAL A 91 5.76 0.84 -11.14
CA VAL A 91 5.76 -0.33 -12.03
C VAL A 91 7.19 -0.61 -12.50
N GLY A 92 7.61 -1.86 -12.39
CA GLY A 92 8.96 -2.34 -12.66
C GLY A 92 9.85 -2.42 -11.42
N ASP A 93 9.46 -1.81 -10.29
CA ASP A 93 10.21 -1.94 -9.04
C ASP A 93 10.07 -3.37 -8.49
N SER A 94 11.19 -3.92 -8.02
CA SER A 94 11.25 -5.19 -7.31
C SER A 94 11.83 -5.02 -5.90
N TRP A 95 11.35 -5.81 -4.95
CA TRP A 95 11.82 -5.78 -3.57
C TRP A 95 11.69 -7.14 -2.89
N GLU A 96 12.47 -7.35 -1.83
CA GLU A 96 12.36 -8.54 -1.00
C GLU A 96 11.19 -8.43 -0.02
N LEU A 97 10.48 -9.55 0.15
CA LEU A 97 9.47 -9.77 1.17
C LEU A 97 9.86 -10.97 2.03
N MET A 98 9.44 -10.93 3.29
CA MET A 98 9.51 -12.08 4.19
C MET A 98 8.09 -12.56 4.43
N ALA A 99 7.76 -13.76 3.95
CA ALA A 99 6.46 -14.36 4.19
C ALA A 99 6.26 -14.66 5.70
N PRO A 100 5.00 -14.81 6.18
CA PRO A 100 4.72 -15.12 7.58
C PRO A 100 5.38 -16.40 8.11
N ASP A 101 5.72 -17.34 7.23
CA ASP A 101 6.43 -18.58 7.55
C ASP A 101 7.96 -18.43 7.59
N GLY A 102 8.48 -17.24 7.31
CA GLY A 102 9.91 -16.94 7.26
C GLY A 102 10.58 -17.22 5.92
N ALA A 103 9.83 -17.56 4.87
CA ALA A 103 10.39 -17.68 3.53
C ALA A 103 10.70 -16.31 2.93
N ALA A 104 11.88 -16.17 2.32
CA ALA A 104 12.21 -14.99 1.52
C ALA A 104 11.55 -15.10 0.14
N GLU A 105 10.96 -14.00 -0.29
CA GLU A 105 10.22 -13.88 -1.55
C GLU A 105 10.63 -12.61 -2.28
N THR A 106 10.46 -12.59 -3.61
CA THR A 106 10.68 -11.39 -4.43
C THR A 106 9.35 -10.89 -4.94
N ALA A 107 8.98 -9.67 -4.57
CA ALA A 107 7.83 -8.97 -5.12
C ALA A 107 8.26 -8.03 -6.24
N THR A 108 7.42 -7.89 -7.26
CA THR A 108 7.57 -6.92 -8.34
C THR A 108 6.22 -6.28 -8.62
N LEU A 109 6.19 -4.95 -8.68
CA LEU A 109 5.00 -4.23 -9.10
C LEU A 109 4.95 -4.23 -10.63
N VAL A 110 3.95 -4.89 -11.21
CA VAL A 110 3.76 -4.98 -12.66
C VAL A 110 2.55 -4.16 -13.07
N ALA A 111 2.59 -3.62 -14.29
CA ALA A 111 1.44 -2.92 -14.87
C ALA A 111 0.22 -3.85 -14.87
N GLY A 112 -0.93 -3.32 -14.45
CA GLY A 112 -2.19 -4.05 -14.53
C GLY A 112 -2.56 -4.38 -15.98
N MET A 113 -3.19 -5.54 -16.15
CA MET A 113 -3.89 -5.95 -17.37
C MET A 113 -5.37 -5.64 -17.25
#